data_AF-A0A401PW78-F1
#
_entry.id   AF-A0A401PW78-F1
#
_cell.length_a   1.000
_cell.length_b   1.000
_cell.length_c   1.000
_cell.angle_alpha   90.00
_cell.angle_beta   90.00
_cell.angle_gamma   90.00
#
_symmetry.space_group_name_H-M   'P 1'
#
loop_
_entity.id
_entity.type
_entity.pdbx_description
1 polymer ?
#
loop_
_entity_poly.entity_id
_entity_poly.type
_entity_poly.pdbx_seq_one_letter_code
_entity_poly.pdbx_strand_id
1 'polypeptide(L)' 'YVFFENSSSNPFLIRRIEELNKTVNGNVEAKCVCFYRRRDISSSLIALADKHA' A
#
# COMPACT_ATOMS: atom_id res chain seq x y z
N TYR A 1 -3.38 10.46 1.39
CA TYR A 1 -3.55 9.00 1.19
C TYR A 1 -4.46 8.78 0.00
N VAL A 2 -4.30 7.66 -0.70
CA VAL A 2 -5.02 7.32 -1.93
C VAL A 2 -5.49 5.87 -1.90
N PHE A 3 -6.59 5.60 -2.60
CA PHE A 3 -7.17 4.27 -2.76
C PHE A 3 -6.74 3.66 -4.09
N PHE A 4 -6.13 2.49 -4.03
CA PHE A 4 -5.71 1.72 -5.18
C PHE A 4 -6.67 0.55 -5.39
N GLU A 5 -7.02 0.29 -6.65
CA GLU A 5 -7.72 -0.92 -7.02
C GLU A 5 -6.92 -2.15 -6.59
N ASN A 6 -7.63 -3.10 -5.98
CA ASN A 6 -7.17 -4.46 -5.77
C ASN A 6 -7.99 -5.37 -6.69
N SER A 7 -7.65 -6.66 -6.81
CA SER A 7 -8.45 -7.60 -7.59
C SER A 7 -9.96 -7.47 -7.29
N SER A 8 -10.79 -7.70 -8.30
CA SER A 8 -12.20 -7.23 -8.42
C SER A 8 -13.14 -7.51 -7.24
N SER A 9 -12.79 -8.44 -6.35
CA SER A 9 -13.61 -8.80 -5.18
C SER A 9 -13.02 -8.33 -3.84
N ASN A 10 -11.87 -7.66 -3.83
CA ASN A 10 -11.21 -7.23 -2.61
C ASN A 10 -11.41 -5.72 -2.35
N PRO A 11 -11.42 -5.29 -1.07
CA PRO A 11 -11.42 -3.87 -0.76
C PRO A 11 -10.14 -3.20 -1.25
N PHE A 12 -10.25 -1.92 -1.59
CA PHE A 12 -9.15 -1.07 -2.05
C PHE A 12 -7.96 -1.10 -1.09
N LEU A 13 -6.76 -0.95 -1.67
CA LEU A 13 -5.52 -0.78 -0.93
C LEU A 13 -5.34 0.69 -0.57
N ILE A 14 -4.78 0.96 0.61
CA ILE A 14 -4.45 2.30 1.05
C ILE A 14 -2.97 2.53 0.79
N ARG A 15 -2.63 3.65 0.16
CA ARG A 15 -1.25 4.07 -0.05
C ARG A 15 -1.06 5.55 0.29
N ARG A 16 0.16 5.94 0.65
CA ARG A 16 0.57 7.35 0.75
C ARG A 16 1.51 7.65 -0.41
N ILE A 17 1.18 8.68 -1.19
CA ILE A 17 2.05 9.14 -2.28
C ILE A 17 3.24 9.85 -1.64
N GLU A 18 4.45 9.41 -1.97
CA GLU A 18 5.70 10.09 -1.62
C GLU A 18 6.15 10.98 -2.78
N GLU A 19 5.89 10.54 -4.01
CA GLU A 19 6.34 11.23 -5.22
C GLU A 19 5.37 10.96 -6.37
N LEU A 20 5.11 11.98 -7.17
CA LEU A 20 4.28 11.90 -8.37
C LEU A 20 5.08 12.38 -9.56
N ASN A 21 5.28 11.49 -10.53
CA ASN A 21 6.10 11.73 -11.71
C ASN A 21 5.26 11.69 -12.98
N LYS A 22 5.52 12.62 -13.88
CA LYS A 22 4.98 12.60 -15.24
C LYS A 22 6.12 12.27 -16.20
N THR A 23 6.00 11.17 -16.93
CA THR A 23 7.00 10.78 -17.92
C THR A 23 6.92 11.68 -19.15
N VAL A 24 7.99 11.73 -19.94
CA VAL A 24 8.07 12.52 -21.18
C VAL A 24 6.96 12.13 -22.18
N ASN A 25 6.56 10.86 -22.17
CA ASN A 25 5.48 10.35 -23.01
C ASN A 25 4.07 10.65 -22.46
N GLY A 26 3.98 11.34 -21.33
CA GLY A 26 2.73 11.81 -20.74
C GLY A 26 2.10 10.89 -19.69
N ASN A 27 2.67 9.72 -19.42
CA ASN A 27 2.16 8.82 -18.38
C ASN A 27 2.40 9.42 -16.99
N VAL A 28 1.51 9.13 -16.05
CA VAL A 28 1.62 9.56 -14.66
C VAL A 28 1.89 8.34 -13.78
N GLU A 29 2.94 8.41 -12.98
CA GLU A 29 3.39 7.35 -12.10
C GLU A 29 3.47 7.89 -10.66
N ALA A 30 3.05 7.08 -9.68
CA ALA A 30 3.09 7.46 -8.28
C ALA A 30 3.96 6.48 -7.48
N LYS A 31 5.04 6.99 -6.87
CA LYS A 31 5.81 6.25 -5.88
C LYS A 31 5.10 6.36 -4.54
N CYS A 32 4.78 5.22 -3.94
CA CYS A 32 3.94 5.20 -2.76
C CYS A 32 4.49 4.31 -1.64
N VAL A 33 4.22 4.70 -0.41
CA VAL A 33 4.29 3.83 0.77
C VAL A 33 3.00 3.03 0.88
N CYS A 34 3.11 1.71 1.04
CA CYS A 34 1.97 0.81 1.21
C CYS A 34 1.50 0.74 2.65
N PHE A 35 0.19 0.79 2.86
CA PHE A 35 -0.44 0.44 4.13
C PHE A 35 -1.06 -0.95 4.01
N TYR A 36 -0.60 -1.86 4.84
CA TYR A 36 -1.11 -3.23 4.89
C TYR A 36 -2.19 -3.33 5.97
N ARG A 37 -3.30 -4.01 5.63
CA ARG A 37 -4.26 -4.43 6.63
C ARG A 37 -3.62 -5.54 7.45
N ARG A 38 -4.02 -5.69 8.72
CA ARG A 38 -3.48 -6.74 9.60
C ARG A 38 -3.56 -8.13 8.96
N ARG A 39 -4.67 -8.47 8.29
CA ARG A 39 -4.84 -9.75 7.58
C ARG A 39 -3.92 -9.97 6.38
N ASP A 40 -3.35 -8.89 5.83
CA ASP A 40 -2.44 -8.95 4.66
C ASP A 40 -0.97 -9.13 5.12
N ILE A 41 -0.69 -9.16 6.43
CA ILE A 41 0.63 -9.33 7.03
C ILE A 41 0.76 -10.77 7.55
N SER A 42 1.94 -11.38 7.40
CA SER A 42 2.23 -12.70 7.96
C SER A 42 1.98 -12.76 9.47
N SER A 43 1.37 -13.85 9.95
CA SER A 43 1.09 -14.07 11.37
C SER A 43 2.33 -13.99 12.26
N SER A 44 3.48 -14.48 11.77
CA SER A 44 4.76 -14.40 12.50
C SER A 44 5.22 -12.96 12.71
N LEU A 45 5.01 -12.08 11.72
CA LEU A 45 5.36 -10.66 11.83
C LEU A 45 4.41 -9.92 12.77
N ILE A 46 3.13 -10.27 12.72
CA ILE A 46 2.13 -9.72 13.64
C ILE A 46 2.50 -10.07 15.09
N ALA A 47 2.80 -11.35 15.36
CA ALA A 47 3.19 -11.80 16.70
C ALA A 47 4.46 -11.10 17.20
N LEU A 48 5.44 -10.87 16.33
CA LEU A 48 6.64 -10.12 16.67
C LEU A 48 6.33 -8.65 16.97
N ALA A 49 5.49 -8.00 16.15
CA ALA A 49 5.09 -6.61 16.38
C ALA A 49 4.34 -6.44 17.69
N ASP A 50 3.38 -7.33 17.99
CA ASP A 50 2.59 -7.30 19.24
C ASP A 50 3.47 -7.51 20.48
N LYS A 51 4.62 -8.20 20.37
CA LYS A 51 5.57 -8.39 21.47
C LYS A 51 6.32 -7.11 21.85
N HIS A 52 6.48 -6.19 20.90
CA HIS A 52 7.25 -4.96 21.04
C HIS A 52 6.37 -3.70 21.06
N ALA A 53 5.04 -3.85 21.15
CA ALA A 53 4.06 -2.77 21.28
C ALA A 53 3.87 -2.37 22.75
#